data_AF-A0A662GWC7-F1
#
_entry.id   AF-A0A662GWC7-F1
#
_cell.length_a   1.000
_cell.length_b   1.000
_cell.length_c   1.000
_cell.angle_alpha   90.00
_cell.angle_beta   90.00
_cell.angle_gamma   90.00
#
_symmetry.space_group_name_H-M   'P 1'
#
loop_
_entity.id
_entity.type
_entity.pdbx_description
1 polymer ?
#
loop_
_entity_poly.entity_id
_entity_poly.type
_entity_poly.pdbx_seq_one_letter_code
_entity_poly.pdbx_strand_id
1 'polypeptide(L)'
;MEYPYISLEESRKFGVFELFGLAFNIFKENLSLSLPSLISSGTQVLQSLIVVFALLYIVETYPDLTAFEDILTGNITGSLLIPEALRLLAVIIKFFFIGVFITTVLRNLFYSAFLYPYAYRLLKGEKISFFKCWNESMIFIRKLVPAVLVVEGISTGIPIIVASLIIDKFLELARIGLISNFEAGLKNEEVLILITAILALLIVVAIFTVVAHFIFIFVYQIIIVEKLDLLSALAKSLILALKNFVNLIIYGFLEITLLIIILLVSSIFQLLHMEISEILQFVLLTILSPIFSVVLLGIYLQATGIPIRYEPRREYSLTEVFLKKLNQGLSYLKNYLRFPNLKFIISTIAVYFLGFFLGLEYSKGPLGELLSILLRPREAGFNIQNFPCFYAFSGIFAHNWLVSFLTAFSGILYFPLPLANCLFNGVLVGTVFGLVSPFEFAVAVLPHGFIEIPSFIIATSLGVKLGVYILLDKEKAGVVSREVIYVLIGLAPFFLISALIEALLTPLLLKFMGMM
;
A
#
# COMPACT_ATOMS: atom_id res chain seq x y z
N MET A 1 34.80 -50.72 17.80
CA MET A 1 33.67 -50.41 18.70
C MET A 1 33.74 -48.91 18.96
N GLU A 2 33.30 -48.13 17.98
CA GLU A 2 31.92 -47.64 17.78
C GLU A 2 31.86 -46.19 18.23
N TYR A 3 32.09 -45.31 17.25
CA TYR A 3 31.71 -43.91 17.31
C TYR A 3 30.18 -43.83 17.44
N PRO A 4 29.63 -42.98 18.32
CA PRO A 4 28.20 -42.77 18.34
C PRO A 4 27.80 -42.10 17.03
N TYR A 5 27.09 -42.85 16.20
CA TYR A 5 26.31 -42.34 15.08
C TYR A 5 25.42 -41.21 15.62
N ILE A 6 25.78 -39.96 15.31
CA ILE A 6 24.81 -38.87 15.31
C ILE A 6 23.83 -39.26 14.20
N SER A 7 22.66 -39.75 14.58
CA SER A 7 21.55 -39.96 13.67
C SER A 7 21.30 -38.64 12.95
N LEU A 8 21.60 -38.62 11.65
CA LEU A 8 20.98 -37.70 10.71
C LEU A 8 19.47 -37.95 10.85
N GLU A 9 18.79 -37.21 11.72
CA GLU A 9 17.36 -37.00 11.55
C GLU A 9 17.23 -36.40 10.15
N GLU A 10 16.84 -37.22 9.18
CA GLU A 10 16.48 -36.77 7.85
C GLU A 10 15.44 -35.67 8.06
N SER A 11 15.84 -34.43 7.81
CA SER A 11 14.95 -33.30 7.95
C SER A 11 13.81 -33.51 6.97
N ARG A 12 12.62 -33.80 7.49
CA ARG A 12 11.42 -34.02 6.68
C ARG A 12 11.31 -32.89 5.66
N LYS A 13 11.33 -33.23 4.38
CA LYS A 13 11.08 -32.27 3.31
C LYS A 13 9.57 -32.09 3.19
N PHE A 14 9.13 -30.84 3.35
CA PHE A 14 7.75 -30.43 3.15
C PHE A 14 7.50 -30.10 1.68
N GLY A 15 6.36 -30.52 1.15
CA GLY A 15 5.85 -30.00 -0.14
C GLY A 15 5.36 -28.55 0.00
N VAL A 16 5.21 -27.82 -1.11
CA VAL A 16 4.77 -26.40 -1.08
C VAL A 16 3.41 -26.23 -0.39
N PHE A 17 2.46 -27.15 -0.62
CA PHE A 17 1.17 -27.14 0.06
C PHE A 17 1.27 -27.44 1.57
N GLU A 18 2.18 -28.33 1.97
CA GLU A 18 2.44 -28.60 3.39
C GLU A 18 3.09 -27.39 4.07
N LEU A 19 4.03 -26.71 3.39
CA LEU A 19 4.61 -25.45 3.85
C LEU A 19 3.54 -24.37 4.01
N PHE A 20 2.55 -24.31 3.12
CA PHE A 20 1.44 -23.38 3.26
C PHE A 20 0.62 -23.66 4.51
N GLY A 21 0.27 -24.92 4.78
CA GLY A 21 -0.39 -25.33 6.02
C GLY A 21 0.43 -25.01 7.26
N LEU A 22 1.75 -25.22 7.21
CA LEU A 22 2.69 -24.87 8.27
C LEU A 22 2.71 -23.35 8.52
N ALA A 23 2.89 -22.56 7.46
CA ALA A 23 2.93 -21.09 7.52
C ALA A 23 1.62 -20.52 8.06
N PHE A 24 0.47 -21.08 7.67
CA PHE A 24 -0.83 -20.70 8.20
C PHE A 24 -0.97 -20.99 9.70
N ASN A 25 -0.45 -22.14 10.17
CA ASN A 25 -0.43 -22.47 11.60
C ASN A 25 0.49 -21.52 12.40
N ILE A 26 1.69 -21.25 11.88
CA ILE A 26 2.61 -20.27 12.48
C ILE A 26 1.95 -18.89 12.58
N PHE A 27 1.26 -18.46 11.52
CA PHE A 27 0.54 -17.18 11.47
C PHE A 27 -0.57 -17.10 12.52
N LYS A 28 -1.40 -18.15 12.65
CA LYS A 28 -2.47 -18.21 13.67
C LYS A 28 -1.92 -18.07 15.09
N GLU A 29 -0.78 -18.70 15.39
CA GLU A 29 -0.13 -18.59 16.69
C GLU A 29 0.59 -17.25 16.90
N ASN A 30 1.02 -16.61 15.82
CA ASN A 30 1.86 -15.41 15.83
C ASN A 30 1.30 -14.34 14.90
N LEU A 31 0.14 -13.78 15.24
CA LEU A 31 -0.48 -12.68 14.47
C LEU A 31 0.45 -11.49 14.24
N SER A 32 1.52 -11.35 15.03
CA SER A 32 2.57 -10.34 14.79
C SER A 32 3.33 -10.52 13.47
N LEU A 33 3.16 -11.63 12.75
CA LEU A 33 3.65 -11.79 11.38
C LEU A 33 2.99 -10.82 10.39
N SER A 34 1.86 -10.20 10.72
CA SER A 34 1.25 -9.11 9.93
C SER A 34 1.94 -7.76 10.12
N LEU A 35 2.75 -7.58 11.16
CA LEU A 35 3.35 -6.28 11.46
C LEU A 35 4.39 -5.84 10.42
N PRO A 36 5.27 -6.70 9.89
CA PRO A 36 6.19 -6.33 8.81
C PRO A 36 5.48 -5.75 7.59
N SER A 37 4.34 -6.32 7.15
CA SER A 37 3.60 -5.77 6.01
C SER A 37 3.02 -4.41 6.35
N LEU A 38 2.33 -4.25 7.49
CA LEU A 38 1.78 -2.96 7.93
C LEU A 38 2.86 -1.87 8.09
N ILE A 39 4.00 -2.21 8.69
CA ILE A 39 5.16 -1.32 8.84
C ILE A 39 5.67 -0.89 7.46
N SER A 40 5.87 -1.85 6.56
CA SER A 40 6.40 -1.59 5.23
C SER A 40 5.41 -0.78 4.37
N SER A 41 4.10 -0.91 4.59
CA SER A 41 3.09 -0.15 3.87
C SER A 41 3.10 1.33 4.18
N GLY A 42 3.69 1.77 5.31
CA GLY A 42 3.90 3.20 5.58
C GLY A 42 4.67 3.94 4.47
N THR A 43 5.40 3.23 3.61
CA THR A 43 6.06 3.81 2.42
C THR A 43 5.09 4.28 1.35
N GLN A 44 3.85 3.75 1.31
CA GLN A 44 2.82 4.16 0.35
C GLN A 44 2.43 5.63 0.50
N VAL A 45 2.54 6.19 1.71
CA VAL A 45 2.34 7.63 1.94
C VAL A 45 3.26 8.46 1.05
N LEU A 46 4.50 8.03 0.84
CA LEU A 46 5.43 8.74 -0.03
C LEU A 46 4.96 8.74 -1.49
N GLN A 47 4.42 7.63 -1.98
CA GLN A 47 3.81 7.56 -3.32
C GLN A 47 2.63 8.52 -3.44
N SER A 48 1.71 8.49 -2.47
CA SER A 48 0.55 9.39 -2.44
C SER A 48 1.00 10.85 -2.45
N LEU A 49 2.00 11.22 -1.65
CA LEU A 49 2.55 12.57 -1.63
C LEU A 49 3.16 12.97 -2.97
N ILE A 50 3.97 12.11 -3.60
CA ILE A 50 4.56 12.39 -4.92
C ILE A 50 3.47 12.64 -5.97
N VAL A 51 2.43 11.81 -5.99
CA VAL A 51 1.30 11.96 -6.93
C VAL A 51 0.51 13.24 -6.64
N VAL A 52 0.25 13.55 -5.37
CA VAL A 52 -0.46 14.78 -4.98
C VAL A 52 0.34 16.03 -5.34
N PHE A 53 1.66 16.05 -5.08
CA PHE A 53 2.52 17.17 -5.48
C PHE A 53 2.57 17.31 -7.01
N ALA A 54 2.60 16.20 -7.75
CA ALA A 54 2.54 16.23 -9.20
C ALA A 54 1.20 16.79 -9.70
N LEU A 55 0.08 16.37 -9.09
CA LEU A 55 -1.25 16.89 -9.41
C LEU A 55 -1.32 18.40 -9.15
N LEU A 56 -0.87 18.87 -7.99
CA LEU A 56 -0.87 20.30 -7.65
C LEU A 56 0.01 21.10 -8.60
N TYR A 57 1.20 20.60 -8.93
CA TYR A 57 2.09 21.22 -9.91
C TYR A 57 1.40 21.36 -11.27
N ILE A 58 0.71 20.32 -11.72
CA ILE A 58 0.00 20.31 -12.99
C ILE A 58 -1.16 21.31 -12.97
N VAL A 59 -2.00 21.28 -11.94
CA VAL A 59 -3.15 22.16 -11.77
C VAL A 59 -2.73 23.63 -11.73
N GLU A 60 -1.59 23.94 -11.13
CA GLU A 60 -1.03 25.30 -11.10
C GLU A 60 -0.40 25.72 -12.44
N THR A 61 0.21 24.78 -13.16
CA THR A 61 0.91 25.07 -14.43
C THR A 61 -0.05 25.16 -15.62
N TYR A 62 -1.17 24.43 -15.56
CA TYR A 62 -2.14 24.28 -16.65
C TYR A 62 -3.55 24.68 -16.19
N PRO A 63 -3.84 25.99 -16.10
CA PRO A 63 -5.12 26.47 -15.59
C PRO A 63 -6.30 26.20 -16.53
N ASP A 64 -6.05 25.95 -17.82
CA ASP A 64 -7.09 25.50 -18.74
C ASP A 64 -7.35 24.00 -18.54
N LEU A 65 -8.28 23.71 -17.62
CA LEU A 65 -8.69 22.36 -17.24
C LEU A 65 -9.74 21.76 -18.18
N THR A 66 -10.14 22.44 -19.25
CA THR A 66 -11.18 21.95 -20.19
C THR A 66 -10.84 20.58 -20.77
N ALA A 67 -9.57 20.37 -21.13
CA ALA A 67 -9.11 19.08 -21.62
C ALA A 67 -9.16 17.97 -20.56
N PHE A 68 -9.00 18.32 -19.28
CA PHE A 68 -9.11 17.39 -18.16
C PHE A 68 -10.57 17.07 -17.83
N GLU A 69 -11.44 18.08 -17.89
CA GLU A 69 -12.89 17.95 -17.74
C GLU A 69 -13.49 17.03 -18.81
N ASP A 70 -13.09 17.20 -20.08
CA ASP A 70 -13.51 16.31 -21.17
C ASP A 70 -13.06 14.85 -20.97
N ILE A 71 -11.88 14.61 -20.37
CA ILE A 71 -11.42 13.26 -20.01
C ILE A 71 -12.31 12.67 -18.92
N LEU A 72 -12.59 13.45 -17.87
CA LEU A 72 -13.37 12.99 -16.71
C LEU A 72 -14.84 12.73 -17.05
N THR A 73 -15.43 13.53 -17.93
CA THR A 73 -16.85 13.43 -18.34
C THR A 73 -17.08 12.40 -19.44
N GLY A 74 -16.02 11.74 -19.93
CA GLY A 74 -16.12 10.75 -21.00
C GLY A 74 -16.32 11.35 -22.40
N ASN A 75 -16.09 12.66 -22.58
CA ASN A 75 -16.04 13.33 -23.87
C ASN A 75 -14.68 13.09 -24.56
N ILE A 76 -14.42 11.81 -24.83
CA ILE A 76 -13.13 11.27 -25.31
C ILE A 76 -12.79 11.81 -26.71
N THR A 77 -13.77 12.20 -27.51
CA THR A 77 -13.57 12.69 -28.89
C THR A 77 -12.93 14.07 -28.98
N GLY A 78 -13.10 14.94 -27.97
CA GLY A 78 -12.49 16.28 -27.96
C GLY A 78 -11.12 16.30 -27.26
N SER A 79 -11.01 15.63 -26.12
CA SER A 79 -9.83 15.68 -25.24
C SER A 79 -8.60 14.95 -25.74
N LEU A 80 -8.75 13.75 -26.31
CA LEU A 80 -7.62 12.95 -26.83
C LEU A 80 -6.96 13.58 -28.07
N LEU A 81 -7.64 14.54 -28.70
CA LEU A 81 -7.11 15.30 -29.83
C LEU A 81 -6.21 16.47 -29.38
N ILE A 82 -6.17 16.82 -28.09
CA ILE A 82 -5.37 17.95 -27.58
C ILE A 82 -3.96 17.46 -27.19
N PRO A 83 -2.88 17.92 -27.87
CA PRO A 83 -1.50 17.51 -27.56
C PRO A 83 -1.05 17.83 -26.13
N GLU A 84 -1.71 18.76 -25.45
CA GLU A 84 -1.45 19.15 -24.07
C GLU A 84 -2.06 18.18 -23.06
N ALA A 85 -3.26 17.63 -23.31
CA ALA A 85 -3.90 16.64 -22.44
C ALA A 85 -3.07 15.35 -22.35
N LEU A 86 -2.60 14.89 -23.50
CA LEU A 86 -1.72 13.74 -23.62
C LEU A 86 -0.36 13.96 -22.92
N ARG A 87 0.17 15.19 -22.96
CA ARG A 87 1.40 15.56 -22.25
C ARG A 87 1.19 15.53 -20.74
N LEU A 88 0.09 16.09 -20.27
CA LEU A 88 -0.30 16.15 -18.87
C LEU A 88 -0.43 14.75 -18.27
N LEU A 89 -1.12 13.85 -19.00
CA LEU A 89 -1.22 12.43 -18.65
C LEU A 89 0.17 11.76 -18.57
N ALA A 90 1.06 12.05 -19.52
CA ALA A 90 2.43 11.52 -19.52
C ALA A 90 3.20 11.93 -18.26
N VAL A 91 3.10 13.20 -17.86
CA VAL A 91 3.77 13.72 -16.67
C VAL A 91 3.24 13.01 -15.42
N ILE A 92 1.92 12.86 -15.28
CA ILE A 92 1.30 12.13 -14.15
C ILE A 92 1.82 10.70 -14.09
N ILE A 93 1.82 9.99 -15.22
CA ILE A 93 2.29 8.60 -15.28
C ILE A 93 3.77 8.49 -14.88
N LYS A 94 4.62 9.44 -15.30
CA LYS A 94 6.04 9.45 -14.91
C LYS A 94 6.25 9.70 -13.42
N PHE A 95 5.53 10.64 -12.82
CA PHE A 95 5.58 10.85 -11.36
C PHE A 95 5.06 9.63 -10.61
N PHE A 96 3.98 9.01 -11.10
CA PHE A 96 3.47 7.76 -10.57
C PHE A 96 4.52 6.64 -10.63
N PHE A 97 5.19 6.47 -11.76
CA PHE A 97 6.29 5.52 -11.95
C PHE A 97 7.46 5.74 -10.98
N ILE A 98 7.87 6.98 -10.79
CA ILE A 98 8.90 7.33 -9.79
C ILE A 98 8.42 6.95 -8.39
N GLY A 99 7.17 7.29 -8.04
CA GLY A 99 6.56 6.94 -6.77
C GLY A 99 6.49 5.42 -6.54
N VAL A 100 6.09 4.65 -7.55
CA VAL A 100 6.04 3.18 -7.52
C VAL A 100 7.42 2.59 -7.30
N PHE A 101 8.45 3.07 -8.00
CA PHE A 101 9.82 2.58 -7.86
C PHE A 101 10.35 2.82 -6.44
N ILE A 102 10.30 4.07 -5.97
CA ILE A 102 10.79 4.43 -4.63
C ILE A 102 10.04 3.63 -3.55
N THR A 103 8.72 3.51 -3.69
CA THR A 103 7.88 2.79 -2.72
C THR A 103 8.17 1.30 -2.73
N THR A 104 8.38 0.69 -3.90
CA THR A 104 8.75 -0.73 -4.02
C THR A 104 10.10 -1.01 -3.35
N VAL A 105 11.12 -0.19 -3.61
CA VAL A 105 12.43 -0.28 -2.96
C VAL A 105 12.29 -0.19 -1.44
N LEU A 106 11.62 0.84 -0.93
CA LEU A 106 11.50 1.01 0.52
C LEU A 106 10.63 -0.09 1.14
N ARG A 107 9.52 -0.46 0.51
CA ARG A 107 8.62 -1.51 1.00
C ARG A 107 9.38 -2.82 1.12
N ASN A 108 10.07 -3.27 0.08
CA ASN A 108 10.80 -4.54 0.10
C ASN A 108 11.99 -4.52 1.07
N LEU A 109 12.62 -3.36 1.26
CA LEU A 109 13.66 -3.15 2.28
C LEU A 109 13.12 -3.36 3.70
N PHE A 110 12.10 -2.61 4.10
CA PHE A 110 11.55 -2.71 5.45
C PHE A 110 10.85 -4.05 5.67
N TYR A 111 10.06 -4.50 4.69
CA TYR A 111 9.33 -5.77 4.77
C TYR A 111 10.29 -6.94 5.01
N SER A 112 11.33 -7.07 4.19
CA SER A 112 12.30 -8.17 4.30
C SER A 112 13.11 -8.09 5.59
N ALA A 113 13.52 -6.88 6.00
CA ALA A 113 14.30 -6.68 7.22
C ALA A 113 13.51 -7.01 8.51
N PHE A 114 12.20 -6.78 8.52
CA PHE A 114 11.35 -7.09 9.68
C PHE A 114 10.80 -8.52 9.64
N LEU A 115 10.41 -9.02 8.47
CA LEU A 115 9.78 -10.33 8.35
C LEU A 115 10.78 -11.47 8.52
N TYR A 116 11.82 -11.54 7.68
CA TYR A 116 12.63 -12.76 7.56
C TYR A 116 13.40 -13.10 8.84
N PRO A 117 14.01 -12.16 9.60
CA PRO A 117 14.66 -12.51 10.87
C PRO A 117 13.68 -13.09 11.89
N TYR A 118 12.46 -12.56 11.92
CA TYR A 118 11.41 -13.02 12.82
C TYR A 118 10.86 -14.39 12.40
N ALA A 119 10.47 -14.53 11.13
CA ALA A 119 9.95 -15.77 10.56
C ALA A 119 10.98 -16.92 10.64
N TYR A 120 12.27 -16.63 10.42
CA TYR A 120 13.35 -17.61 10.53
C TYR A 120 13.45 -18.24 11.92
N ARG A 121 13.37 -17.41 12.97
CA ARG A 121 13.38 -17.88 14.37
C ARG A 121 12.15 -18.71 14.70
N LEU A 122 10.97 -18.31 14.20
CA LEU A 122 9.74 -19.09 14.37
C LEU A 122 9.81 -20.46 13.69
N LEU A 123 10.36 -20.54 12.46
CA LEU A 123 10.56 -21.81 11.74
C LEU A 123 11.58 -22.73 12.43
N LYS A 124 12.50 -22.17 13.22
CA LYS A 124 13.39 -22.92 14.13
C LYS A 124 12.73 -23.38 15.43
N GLY A 125 11.48 -23.01 15.67
CA GLY A 125 10.73 -23.35 16.89
C GLY A 125 10.97 -22.41 18.08
N GLU A 126 11.70 -21.29 17.89
CA GLU A 126 11.98 -20.33 18.96
C GLU A 126 10.71 -19.62 19.47
N LYS A 127 10.63 -19.35 20.77
CA LYS A 127 9.56 -18.58 21.41
C LYS A 127 9.96 -17.12 21.56
N ILE A 128 9.82 -16.34 20.49
CA ILE A 128 10.21 -14.92 20.47
C ILE A 128 9.05 -14.01 20.05
N SER A 129 8.94 -12.84 20.68
CA SER A 129 8.01 -11.79 20.28
C SER A 129 8.63 -10.89 19.21
N PHE A 130 7.84 -10.46 18.23
CA PHE A 130 8.28 -9.55 17.15
C PHE A 130 9.17 -8.37 17.64
N PHE A 131 8.74 -7.65 18.67
CA PHE A 131 9.47 -6.47 19.18
C PHE A 131 10.85 -6.78 19.76
N LYS A 132 11.15 -8.04 20.14
CA LYS A 132 12.51 -8.43 20.56
C LYS A 132 13.47 -8.50 19.37
N CYS A 133 12.95 -8.72 18.16
CA CYS A 133 13.75 -8.71 16.93
C CYS A 133 13.96 -7.30 16.36
N TRP A 134 13.34 -6.26 16.94
CA TRP A 134 13.34 -4.90 16.37
C TRP A 134 14.75 -4.37 16.11
N ASN A 135 15.62 -4.40 17.12
CA ASN A 135 16.99 -3.87 17.01
C ASN A 135 17.82 -4.64 15.98
N GLU A 136 17.63 -5.96 15.92
CA GLU A 136 18.26 -6.82 14.91
C GLU A 136 17.78 -6.47 13.50
N SER A 137 16.47 -6.27 13.31
CA SER A 137 15.90 -5.82 12.04
C SER A 137 16.48 -4.49 11.58
N MET A 138 16.69 -3.53 12.49
CA MET A 138 17.30 -2.24 12.15
C MET A 138 18.75 -2.38 11.63
N ILE A 139 19.50 -3.38 12.11
CA ILE A 139 20.84 -3.69 11.58
C ILE A 139 20.73 -4.27 10.17
N PHE A 140 19.76 -5.16 9.93
CA PHE A 140 19.53 -5.76 8.62
C PHE A 140 19.09 -4.76 7.56
N ILE A 141 18.33 -3.71 7.92
CA ILE A 141 17.98 -2.63 6.97
C ILE A 141 19.24 -2.11 6.29
N ARG A 142 20.28 -1.73 7.06
CA ARG A 142 21.53 -1.20 6.50
C ARG A 142 22.22 -2.17 5.55
N LYS A 143 22.19 -3.46 5.86
CA LYS A 143 22.80 -4.51 5.02
C LYS A 143 22.02 -4.77 3.75
N LEU A 144 20.70 -4.62 3.78
CA LEU A 144 19.81 -4.90 2.67
C LEU A 144 19.70 -3.74 1.67
N VAL A 145 20.00 -2.49 2.06
CA VAL A 145 19.95 -1.32 1.16
C VAL A 145 20.60 -1.59 -0.21
N PRO A 146 21.89 -2.00 -0.32
CA PRO A 146 22.51 -2.22 -1.63
C PRO A 146 21.86 -3.37 -2.39
N ALA A 147 21.39 -4.41 -1.69
CA ALA A 147 20.74 -5.56 -2.32
C ALA A 147 19.38 -5.20 -2.92
N VAL A 148 18.55 -4.48 -2.17
CA VAL A 148 17.23 -4.06 -2.62
C VAL A 148 17.35 -3.06 -3.77
N LEU A 149 18.30 -2.12 -3.72
CA LEU A 149 18.53 -1.19 -4.84
C LEU A 149 18.92 -1.91 -6.13
N VAL A 150 19.77 -2.94 -6.07
CA VAL A 150 20.16 -3.72 -7.25
C VAL A 150 19.02 -4.61 -7.73
N VAL A 151 18.39 -5.36 -6.83
CA VAL A 151 17.30 -6.28 -7.18
C VAL A 151 16.11 -5.53 -7.75
N GLU A 152 15.60 -4.51 -7.05
CA GLU A 152 14.44 -3.72 -7.49
C GLU A 152 14.81 -2.78 -8.65
N GLY A 153 16.05 -2.30 -8.70
CA GLY A 153 16.55 -1.51 -9.84
C GLY A 153 16.49 -2.30 -11.14
N ILE A 154 16.94 -3.55 -11.12
CA ILE A 154 16.88 -4.44 -12.30
C ILE A 154 15.44 -4.90 -12.55
N SER A 155 14.76 -5.41 -11.53
CA SER A 155 13.47 -6.08 -11.70
C SER A 155 12.28 -5.15 -11.88
N THR A 156 12.36 -3.90 -11.39
CA THR A 156 11.26 -2.92 -11.44
C THR A 156 11.69 -1.61 -12.09
N GLY A 157 12.89 -1.11 -11.77
CA GLY A 157 13.41 0.16 -12.29
C GLY A 157 13.63 0.17 -13.81
N ILE A 158 14.34 -0.83 -14.34
CA ILE A 158 14.55 -0.97 -15.80
C ILE A 158 13.20 -1.05 -16.55
N PRO A 159 12.26 -1.94 -16.17
CA PRO A 159 10.92 -1.97 -16.76
C PRO A 159 10.20 -0.62 -16.77
N ILE A 160 10.25 0.13 -15.66
CA ILE A 160 9.63 1.44 -15.55
C ILE A 160 10.26 2.45 -16.51
N ILE A 161 11.60 2.47 -16.62
CA ILE A 161 12.31 3.35 -17.56
C ILE A 161 11.91 3.02 -18.99
N VAL A 162 11.91 1.73 -19.35
CA VAL A 162 11.51 1.29 -20.69
C VAL A 162 10.05 1.64 -20.97
N ALA A 163 9.13 1.40 -20.03
CA ALA A 163 7.72 1.79 -20.15
C ALA A 163 7.56 3.30 -20.33
N SER A 164 8.32 4.13 -19.62
CA SER A 164 8.32 5.57 -19.79
C SER A 164 8.77 5.99 -21.20
N LEU A 165 9.81 5.35 -21.75
CA LEU A 165 10.28 5.63 -23.10
C LEU A 165 9.26 5.21 -24.17
N ILE A 166 8.55 4.10 -23.94
CA ILE A 166 7.46 3.65 -24.81
C ILE A 166 6.34 4.68 -24.82
N ILE A 167 5.95 5.20 -23.66
CA ILE A 167 4.93 6.25 -23.54
C ILE A 167 5.39 7.51 -24.30
N ASP A 168 6.63 7.94 -24.12
CA ASP A 168 7.15 9.12 -24.84
C ASP A 168 7.10 8.93 -26.36
N LYS A 169 7.49 7.74 -26.84
CA LYS A 169 7.44 7.45 -28.27
C LYS A 169 6.01 7.36 -28.80
N PHE A 170 5.11 6.75 -28.04
CA PHE A 170 3.68 6.70 -28.36
C PHE A 170 3.11 8.12 -28.51
N LEU A 171 3.45 9.01 -27.58
CA LEU A 171 2.98 10.40 -27.59
C LEU A 171 3.55 11.22 -28.74
N GLU A 172 4.83 11.05 -29.07
CA GLU A 172 5.45 11.65 -30.25
C GLU A 172 4.73 11.24 -31.53
N LEU A 173 4.44 9.94 -31.67
CA LEU A 173 3.75 9.39 -32.84
C LEU A 173 2.28 9.79 -32.90
N ALA A 174 1.59 9.82 -31.75
CA ALA A 174 0.22 10.31 -31.67
C ALA A 174 0.13 11.77 -32.12
N ARG A 175 1.09 12.62 -31.74
CA ARG A 175 1.18 14.01 -32.22
C ARG A 175 1.39 14.09 -33.73
N ILE A 176 2.32 13.32 -34.28
CA ILE A 176 2.55 13.27 -35.73
C ILE A 176 1.29 12.79 -36.46
N GLY A 177 0.61 11.77 -35.94
CA GLY A 177 -0.61 11.22 -36.52
C GLY A 177 -1.83 12.12 -36.41
N LEU A 178 -1.93 12.92 -35.35
CA LEU A 178 -2.94 13.98 -35.21
C LEU A 178 -2.70 15.11 -36.21
N ILE A 179 -1.43 15.52 -36.39
CA ILE A 179 -1.03 16.52 -37.38
C ILE A 179 -1.29 15.99 -38.80
N SER A 180 -0.95 14.73 -39.07
CA SER A 180 -1.18 14.11 -40.37
C SER A 180 -2.66 13.85 -40.62
N ASN A 181 -3.50 13.47 -39.65
CA ASN A 181 -4.95 13.37 -39.88
C ASN A 181 -5.63 14.73 -40.15
N PHE A 182 -4.92 15.84 -39.91
CA PHE A 182 -5.33 17.19 -40.34
C PHE A 182 -4.96 17.50 -41.81
N GLU A 183 -4.01 16.78 -42.44
CA GLU A 183 -3.57 17.06 -43.83
C GLU A 183 -3.53 15.84 -44.79
N ALA A 184 -3.39 14.61 -44.31
CA ALA A 184 -3.34 13.36 -45.07
C ALA A 184 -3.60 12.15 -44.15
N GLY A 185 -4.78 11.54 -44.28
CA GLY A 185 -5.21 10.40 -43.46
C GLY A 185 -4.18 9.28 -43.38
N LEU A 186 -3.73 8.98 -42.15
CA LEU A 186 -3.03 7.74 -41.85
C LEU A 186 -3.94 6.56 -42.21
N LYS A 187 -3.43 5.61 -42.99
CA LYS A 187 -4.14 4.35 -43.23
C LYS A 187 -4.22 3.60 -41.91
N ASN A 188 -5.40 3.09 -41.56
CA ASN A 188 -5.68 2.33 -40.32
C ASN A 188 -4.65 1.20 -40.04
N GLU A 189 -3.99 0.68 -41.07
CA GLU A 189 -2.96 -0.37 -40.98
C GLU A 189 -1.67 0.09 -40.27
N GLU A 190 -1.18 1.31 -40.50
CA GLU A 190 0.07 1.81 -39.89
C GLU A 190 -0.10 2.06 -38.39
N VAL A 191 -1.25 2.60 -38.00
CA VAL A 191 -1.63 2.81 -36.59
C VAL A 191 -1.77 1.46 -35.87
N LEU A 192 -2.38 0.47 -36.52
CA LEU A 192 -2.52 -0.88 -35.97
C LEU A 192 -1.16 -1.58 -35.79
N ILE A 193 -0.26 -1.46 -36.76
CA ILE A 193 1.12 -1.99 -36.67
C ILE A 193 1.86 -1.34 -35.49
N LEU A 194 1.68 -0.04 -35.29
CA LEU A 194 2.31 0.66 -34.18
C LEU A 194 1.78 0.22 -32.82
N ILE A 195 0.44 0.16 -32.66
CA ILE A 195 -0.19 -0.28 -31.41
C ILE A 195 0.22 -1.72 -31.10
N THR A 196 0.24 -2.61 -32.09
CA THR A 196 0.67 -4.00 -31.89
C THR A 196 2.15 -4.11 -31.52
N ALA A 197 3.03 -3.28 -32.10
CA ALA A 197 4.44 -3.22 -31.72
C ALA A 197 4.64 -2.73 -30.27
N ILE A 198 3.88 -1.71 -29.84
CA ILE A 198 3.90 -1.21 -28.46
C ILE A 198 3.42 -2.29 -27.48
N LEU A 199 2.30 -2.96 -27.79
CA LEU A 199 1.79 -4.06 -26.96
C LEU A 199 2.78 -5.22 -26.86
N ALA A 200 3.40 -5.61 -27.97
CA ALA A 200 4.44 -6.64 -27.98
C ALA A 200 5.63 -6.24 -27.09
N LEU A 201 6.07 -4.98 -27.14
CA LEU A 201 7.15 -4.48 -26.31
C LEU A 201 6.78 -4.45 -24.81
N LEU A 202 5.54 -4.06 -24.48
CA LEU A 202 5.04 -4.14 -23.09
C LEU A 202 5.01 -5.58 -22.57
N ILE A 203 4.65 -6.55 -23.41
CA ILE A 203 4.72 -7.98 -23.06
C ILE A 203 6.16 -8.41 -22.80
N VAL A 204 7.12 -8.00 -23.63
CA VAL A 204 8.55 -8.29 -23.41
C VAL A 204 9.04 -7.71 -22.08
N VAL A 205 8.65 -6.47 -21.76
CA VAL A 205 8.96 -5.83 -20.48
C VAL A 205 8.35 -6.59 -19.30
N ALA A 206 7.10 -7.05 -19.43
CA ALA A 206 6.44 -7.86 -18.41
C ALA A 206 7.15 -9.22 -18.20
N ILE A 207 7.52 -9.91 -19.28
CA ILE A 207 8.28 -11.17 -19.20
C ILE A 207 9.63 -10.94 -18.52
N PHE A 208 10.36 -9.90 -18.91
CA PHE A 208 11.63 -9.53 -18.28
C PHE A 208 11.46 -9.31 -16.77
N THR A 209 10.42 -8.57 -16.37
CA THR A 209 10.09 -8.30 -14.97
C THR A 209 9.91 -9.61 -14.19
N VAL A 210 9.11 -10.55 -14.73
CA VAL A 210 8.85 -11.86 -14.09
C VAL A 210 10.14 -12.68 -13.98
N VAL A 211 10.94 -12.74 -15.04
CA VAL A 211 12.21 -13.48 -15.04
C VAL A 211 13.20 -12.88 -14.04
N ALA A 212 13.32 -11.56 -13.98
CA ALA A 212 14.20 -10.88 -13.03
C ALA A 212 13.79 -11.16 -11.57
N HIS A 213 12.50 -11.06 -11.25
CA HIS A 213 11.98 -11.40 -9.93
C HIS A 213 12.24 -12.87 -9.57
N PHE A 214 12.07 -13.78 -10.52
CA PHE A 214 12.34 -15.20 -10.33
C PHE A 214 13.82 -15.46 -9.98
N ILE A 215 14.76 -14.85 -10.71
CA ILE A 215 16.19 -15.04 -10.50
C ILE A 215 16.64 -14.51 -9.13
N PHE A 216 16.08 -13.39 -8.69
CA PHE A 216 16.48 -12.72 -7.45
C PHE A 216 15.61 -13.07 -6.22
N ILE A 217 14.71 -14.04 -6.36
CA ILE A 217 13.69 -14.35 -5.35
C ILE A 217 14.26 -14.69 -3.95
N PHE A 218 15.49 -15.22 -3.87
CA PHE A 218 16.12 -15.66 -2.63
C PHE A 218 17.17 -14.68 -2.05
N VAL A 219 17.43 -13.54 -2.71
CA VAL A 219 18.53 -12.63 -2.33
C VAL A 219 18.38 -12.15 -0.89
N TYR A 220 17.18 -11.75 -0.48
CA TYR A 220 16.93 -11.20 0.85
C TYR A 220 17.10 -12.24 1.95
N GLN A 221 16.62 -13.47 1.71
CA GLN A 221 16.71 -14.60 2.62
C GLN A 221 18.17 -15.02 2.81
N ILE A 222 18.96 -15.05 1.73
CA ILE A 222 20.40 -15.37 1.78
C ILE A 222 21.17 -14.37 2.65
N ILE A 223 20.95 -13.06 2.47
CA ILE A 223 21.65 -12.02 3.23
C ILE A 223 21.27 -12.08 4.73
N ILE A 224 20.02 -12.41 5.04
CA ILE A 224 19.54 -12.42 6.43
C ILE A 224 19.95 -13.69 7.16
N VAL A 225 19.77 -14.85 6.54
CA VAL A 225 20.00 -16.16 7.16
C VAL A 225 21.48 -16.52 7.16
N GLU A 226 22.17 -16.33 6.03
CA GLU A 226 23.57 -16.74 5.87
C GLU A 226 24.56 -15.60 5.99
N LYS A 227 24.10 -14.34 6.00
CA LYS A 227 24.94 -13.14 6.16
C LYS A 227 26.02 -12.99 5.08
N LEU A 228 25.74 -13.47 3.87
CA LEU A 228 26.62 -13.31 2.70
C LEU A 228 26.62 -11.86 2.19
N ASP A 229 27.68 -11.50 1.46
CA ASP A 229 27.76 -10.25 0.71
C ASP A 229 26.82 -10.25 -0.52
N LEU A 230 26.63 -9.08 -1.13
CA LEU A 230 25.70 -8.88 -2.23
C LEU A 230 25.98 -9.79 -3.44
N LEU A 231 27.23 -9.86 -3.90
CA LEU A 231 27.56 -10.59 -5.12
C LEU A 231 27.37 -12.10 -4.92
N SER A 232 27.84 -12.60 -3.77
CA SER A 232 27.61 -13.98 -3.37
C SER A 232 26.13 -14.31 -3.24
N ALA A 233 25.32 -13.38 -2.69
CA ALA A 233 23.88 -13.56 -2.55
C ALA A 233 23.15 -13.61 -3.90
N LEU A 234 23.51 -12.73 -4.85
CA LEU A 234 22.93 -12.71 -6.20
C LEU A 234 23.27 -14.01 -6.96
N ALA A 235 24.53 -14.42 -6.96
CA ALA A 235 24.97 -15.64 -7.63
C ALA A 235 24.31 -16.89 -7.02
N LYS A 236 24.25 -16.96 -5.68
CA LYS A 236 23.60 -18.07 -4.99
C LYS A 236 22.08 -18.09 -5.22
N SER A 237 21.42 -16.93 -5.30
CA SER A 237 19.98 -16.83 -5.60
C SER A 237 19.66 -17.47 -6.95
N LEU A 238 20.41 -17.13 -8.00
CA LEU A 238 20.23 -17.71 -9.33
C LEU A 238 20.33 -19.25 -9.30
N ILE A 239 21.38 -19.77 -8.67
CA ILE A 239 21.61 -21.22 -8.58
C ILE A 239 20.47 -21.90 -7.80
N LEU A 240 20.05 -21.32 -6.68
CA LEU A 240 18.97 -21.87 -5.85
C LEU A 240 17.62 -21.80 -6.55
N ALA A 241 17.33 -20.72 -7.28
CA ALA A 241 16.09 -20.54 -8.02
C ALA A 241 15.97 -21.59 -9.14
N LEU A 242 17.03 -21.83 -9.91
CA LEU A 242 17.05 -22.86 -10.95
C LEU A 242 16.92 -24.28 -10.37
N LYS A 243 17.61 -24.57 -9.26
CA LYS A 243 17.52 -25.88 -8.59
C LYS A 243 16.13 -26.17 -8.00
N ASN A 244 15.37 -25.13 -7.63
CA ASN A 244 14.05 -25.24 -7.02
C ASN A 244 12.93 -24.75 -7.94
N PHE A 245 13.17 -24.74 -9.25
CA PHE A 245 12.26 -24.19 -10.26
C PHE A 245 10.82 -24.70 -10.13
N VAL A 246 10.63 -26.01 -9.92
CA VAL A 246 9.30 -26.61 -9.76
C VAL A 246 8.57 -26.06 -8.52
N ASN A 247 9.25 -26.00 -7.37
CA ASN A 247 8.66 -25.47 -6.14
C ASN A 247 8.29 -23.98 -6.28
N LEU A 248 9.12 -23.22 -7.00
CA LEU A 248 8.89 -21.80 -7.26
C LEU A 248 7.74 -21.56 -8.24
N ILE A 249 7.57 -22.41 -9.27
CA ILE A 249 6.39 -22.36 -10.15
C ILE A 249 5.12 -22.66 -9.36
N ILE A 250 5.12 -23.70 -8.53
CA ILE A 250 3.96 -24.04 -7.70
C ILE A 250 3.62 -22.88 -6.77
N TYR A 251 4.64 -22.29 -6.13
CA TYR A 251 4.48 -21.09 -5.31
C TYR A 251 3.85 -19.92 -6.08
N GLY A 252 4.40 -19.58 -7.25
CA GLY A 252 3.88 -18.48 -8.08
C GLY A 252 2.48 -18.75 -8.62
N PHE A 253 2.18 -19.99 -8.99
CA PHE A 253 0.85 -20.40 -9.42
C PHE A 253 -0.18 -20.25 -8.30
N LEU A 254 0.16 -20.59 -7.05
CA LEU A 254 -0.72 -20.37 -5.90
C LEU A 254 -0.98 -18.89 -5.65
N GLU A 255 0.05 -18.04 -5.78
CA GLU A 255 -0.08 -16.60 -5.62
C GLU A 255 -1.01 -16.00 -6.69
N ILE A 256 -0.79 -16.35 -7.97
CA ILE A 256 -1.64 -15.92 -9.09
C ILE A 256 -3.07 -16.42 -8.92
N THR A 257 -3.26 -17.69 -8.54
CA THR A 257 -4.59 -18.27 -8.33
C THR A 257 -5.36 -17.51 -7.25
N LEU A 258 -4.69 -17.16 -6.14
CA LEU A 258 -5.31 -16.40 -5.07
C LEU A 258 -5.67 -14.97 -5.49
N LEU A 259 -4.81 -14.31 -6.27
CA LEU A 259 -5.11 -13.00 -6.86
C LEU A 259 -6.34 -13.06 -7.77
N ILE A 260 -6.44 -14.09 -8.63
CA ILE A 260 -7.61 -14.30 -9.48
C ILE A 260 -8.87 -14.53 -8.65
N ILE A 261 -8.80 -15.34 -7.59
CA ILE A 261 -9.93 -15.55 -6.67
C ILE A 261 -10.36 -14.22 -6.04
N ILE A 262 -9.42 -13.40 -5.56
CA ILE A 262 -9.72 -12.09 -4.97
C ILE A 262 -10.38 -11.17 -5.99
N LEU A 263 -9.88 -11.12 -7.22
CA LEU A 263 -10.46 -10.32 -8.30
C LEU A 263 -11.89 -10.79 -8.64
N LEU A 264 -12.10 -12.10 -8.79
CA LEU A 264 -13.43 -12.67 -9.06
C LEU A 264 -14.41 -12.39 -7.93
N VAL A 265 -13.98 -12.56 -6.67
CA VAL A 265 -14.80 -12.24 -5.50
C VAL A 265 -15.13 -10.75 -5.48
N SER A 266 -14.15 -9.87 -5.68
CA SER A 266 -14.38 -8.42 -5.76
C SER A 266 -15.39 -8.07 -6.85
N SER A 267 -15.27 -8.65 -8.04
CA SER A 267 -16.20 -8.41 -9.15
C SER A 267 -17.62 -8.91 -8.85
N ILE A 268 -17.77 -10.09 -8.21
CA ILE A 268 -19.09 -10.61 -7.80
C ILE A 268 -19.76 -9.65 -6.81
N PHE A 269 -19.02 -9.14 -5.83
CA PHE A 269 -19.57 -8.18 -4.87
C PHE A 269 -19.88 -6.83 -5.52
N GLN A 270 -19.07 -6.38 -6.47
CA GLN A 270 -19.36 -5.17 -7.25
C GLN A 270 -20.67 -5.29 -8.05
N LEU A 271 -20.96 -6.48 -8.62
CA LEU A 271 -22.26 -6.75 -9.26
C LEU A 271 -23.44 -6.69 -8.27
N LEU A 272 -23.19 -6.94 -6.98
CA LEU A 272 -24.16 -6.76 -5.90
C LEU A 272 -24.15 -5.34 -5.31
N HIS A 273 -23.44 -4.41 -5.96
CA HIS A 273 -23.23 -3.03 -5.49
C HIS A 273 -22.60 -2.95 -4.09
N MET A 274 -21.71 -3.89 -3.76
CA MET A 274 -20.95 -3.95 -2.52
C MET A 274 -19.46 -3.66 -2.76
N GLU A 275 -18.91 -2.66 -2.06
CA GLU A 275 -17.48 -2.34 -2.10
C GLU A 275 -16.72 -3.11 -1.01
N ILE A 276 -16.02 -4.18 -1.41
CA ILE A 276 -15.18 -4.99 -0.51
C ILE A 276 -13.69 -5.00 -0.90
N SER A 277 -13.33 -4.26 -1.95
CA SER A 277 -11.97 -4.20 -2.51
C SER A 277 -10.93 -3.83 -1.45
N GLU A 278 -11.20 -2.79 -0.66
CA GLU A 278 -10.38 -2.33 0.48
C GLU A 278 -10.19 -3.41 1.55
N ILE A 279 -11.26 -4.15 1.90
CA ILE A 279 -11.18 -5.24 2.89
C ILE A 279 -10.33 -6.38 2.35
N LEU A 280 -10.55 -6.78 1.10
CA LEU A 280 -9.77 -7.83 0.45
C LEU A 280 -8.29 -7.44 0.36
N GLN A 281 -7.99 -6.18 0.04
CA GLN A 281 -6.64 -5.65 0.02
C GLN A 281 -6.00 -5.69 1.42
N PHE A 282 -6.74 -5.31 2.45
CA PHE A 282 -6.29 -5.39 3.84
C PHE A 282 -5.99 -6.84 4.25
N VAL A 283 -6.84 -7.81 3.88
CA VAL A 283 -6.62 -9.24 4.13
C VAL A 283 -5.40 -9.75 3.38
N LEU A 284 -5.25 -9.38 2.10
CA LEU A 284 -4.08 -9.74 1.30
C LEU A 284 -2.79 -9.24 1.95
N LEU A 285 -2.80 -7.98 2.38
CA LEU A 285 -1.64 -7.34 2.99
C LEU A 285 -1.28 -7.94 4.36
N THR A 286 -2.27 -8.16 5.23
CA THR A 286 -2.03 -8.50 6.64
C THR A 286 -1.99 -9.99 6.92
N ILE A 287 -2.62 -10.81 6.08
CA ILE A 287 -2.75 -12.26 6.30
C ILE A 287 -2.00 -13.02 5.21
N LEU A 288 -2.37 -12.80 3.95
CA LEU A 288 -1.88 -13.66 2.85
C LEU A 288 -0.40 -13.40 2.56
N SER A 289 0.00 -12.15 2.36
CA SER A 289 1.38 -11.77 2.07
C SER A 289 2.42 -12.35 3.05
N PRO A 290 2.25 -12.24 4.40
CA PRO A 290 3.21 -12.86 5.32
C PRO A 290 3.19 -14.39 5.27
N ILE A 291 2.04 -15.04 5.04
CA ILE A 291 1.98 -16.50 4.88
C ILE A 291 2.81 -16.93 3.66
N PHE A 292 2.60 -16.32 2.49
CA PHE A 292 3.38 -16.62 1.28
C PHE A 292 4.87 -16.38 1.51
N SER A 293 5.22 -15.31 2.19
CA SER A 293 6.62 -14.99 2.47
C SER A 293 7.29 -16.00 3.43
N VAL A 294 6.52 -16.56 4.39
CA VAL A 294 6.99 -17.67 5.24
C VAL A 294 7.12 -18.96 4.45
N VAL A 295 6.22 -19.25 3.49
CA VAL A 295 6.36 -20.39 2.57
C VAL A 295 7.63 -20.26 1.74
N LEU A 296 7.87 -19.09 1.14
CA LEU A 296 9.08 -18.82 0.36
C LEU A 296 10.34 -19.01 1.20
N LEU A 297 10.34 -18.54 2.45
CA LEU A 297 11.43 -18.79 3.39
C LEU A 297 11.60 -20.29 3.68
N GLY A 298 10.50 -21.04 3.85
CA GLY A 298 10.53 -22.50 4.03
C GLY A 298 11.19 -23.23 2.85
N ILE A 299 10.81 -22.87 1.61
CA ILE A 299 11.43 -23.39 0.38
C ILE A 299 12.95 -23.12 0.40
N TYR A 300 13.34 -21.90 0.76
CA TYR A 300 14.75 -21.52 0.88
C TYR A 300 15.51 -22.33 1.94
N LEU A 301 14.94 -22.53 3.13
CA LEU A 301 15.59 -23.31 4.20
C LEU A 301 15.80 -24.77 3.79
N GLN A 302 14.79 -25.40 3.16
CA GLN A 302 14.92 -26.76 2.63
C GLN A 302 15.95 -26.85 1.51
N ALA A 303 16.01 -25.84 0.64
CA ALA A 303 17.00 -25.76 -0.44
C ALA A 303 18.44 -25.61 0.05
N THR A 304 18.63 -25.04 1.24
CA THR A 304 19.93 -24.84 1.89
C THR A 304 20.26 -25.92 2.93
N GLY A 305 19.38 -26.92 3.12
CA GLY A 305 19.56 -28.01 4.08
C GLY A 305 19.35 -27.61 5.54
N ILE A 306 18.76 -26.44 5.81
CA ILE A 306 18.45 -25.98 7.17
C ILE A 306 17.13 -26.62 7.62
N PRO A 307 17.10 -27.40 8.72
CA PRO A 307 15.88 -28.10 9.15
C PRO A 307 14.84 -27.11 9.71
N ILE A 308 13.58 -27.35 9.36
CA ILE A 308 12.41 -26.69 9.94
C ILE A 308 11.97 -27.50 11.17
N ARG A 309 11.88 -26.84 12.33
CA ARG A 309 11.61 -27.48 13.64
C ARG A 309 10.33 -26.96 14.31
N TYR A 310 9.41 -26.41 13.53
CA TYR A 310 8.17 -25.90 14.07
C TYR A 310 7.20 -27.04 14.39
N GLU A 311 6.71 -27.05 15.62
CA GLU A 311 5.64 -27.93 16.08
C GLU A 311 4.40 -27.09 16.40
N PRO A 312 3.22 -27.39 15.83
CA PRO A 312 1.98 -26.71 16.15
C PRO A 312 1.62 -26.96 17.62
N ARG A 313 1.31 -25.90 18.36
CA ARG A 313 1.24 -25.98 19.82
C ARG A 313 -0.18 -25.98 20.36
N ARG A 314 -1.13 -25.23 19.77
CA ARG A 314 -2.54 -25.17 20.25
C ARG A 314 -3.53 -24.68 19.18
N GLU A 315 -4.78 -25.12 19.32
CA GLU A 315 -5.95 -24.43 18.74
C GLU A 315 -6.29 -23.22 19.61
N TYR A 316 -6.28 -22.02 19.02
CA TYR A 316 -6.71 -20.79 19.68
C TYR A 316 -8.03 -20.31 19.09
N SER A 317 -8.94 -19.82 19.94
CA SER A 317 -10.10 -19.07 19.48
C SER A 317 -9.66 -17.69 18.99
N LEU A 318 -9.86 -17.42 17.69
CA LEU A 318 -9.50 -16.13 17.07
C LEU A 318 -10.24 -14.96 17.72
N THR A 319 -11.48 -15.16 18.17
CA THR A 319 -12.32 -14.13 18.77
C THR A 319 -11.79 -13.69 20.13
N GLU A 320 -11.35 -14.62 20.98
CA GLU A 320 -10.77 -14.31 22.28
C GLU A 320 -9.47 -13.51 22.14
N VAL A 321 -8.61 -13.91 21.21
CA VAL A 321 -7.36 -13.21 20.91
C VAL A 321 -7.66 -11.80 20.42
N PHE A 322 -8.61 -11.65 19.49
CA PHE A 322 -9.02 -10.35 18.97
C PHE A 322 -9.56 -9.43 20.07
N LEU A 323 -10.53 -9.88 20.87
CA LEU A 323 -11.12 -9.08 21.95
C LEU A 323 -10.07 -8.67 22.99
N LYS A 324 -9.14 -9.56 23.34
CA LYS A 324 -8.03 -9.25 24.23
C LYS A 324 -7.12 -8.17 23.65
N LYS A 325 -6.81 -8.24 22.36
CA LYS A 325 -5.97 -7.23 21.67
C LYS A 325 -6.67 -5.89 21.52
N LEU A 326 -7.97 -5.90 21.27
CA LEU A 326 -8.80 -4.70 21.20
C LEU A 326 -8.85 -3.98 22.56
N ASN A 327 -9.11 -4.71 23.65
CA ASN A 327 -9.10 -4.17 25.00
C ASN A 327 -7.73 -3.60 25.39
N GLN A 328 -6.65 -4.29 25.02
CA GLN A 328 -5.30 -3.74 25.16
C GLN A 328 -5.17 -2.44 24.35
N GLY A 329 -5.60 -2.44 23.09
CA GLY A 329 -5.53 -1.26 22.23
C GLY A 329 -6.25 -0.04 22.79
N LEU A 330 -7.47 -0.22 23.31
CA LEU A 330 -8.23 0.84 23.99
C LEU A 330 -7.51 1.37 25.23
N SER A 331 -6.86 0.49 26.02
CA SER A 331 -6.04 0.91 27.15
C SER A 331 -4.81 1.72 26.71
N TYR A 332 -4.15 1.33 25.61
CA TYR A 332 -3.04 2.08 25.04
C TYR A 332 -3.48 3.44 24.51
N LEU A 333 -4.61 3.50 23.79
CA LEU A 333 -5.21 4.75 23.32
C LEU A 333 -5.50 5.70 24.48
N LYS A 334 -6.17 5.23 25.54
CA LYS A 334 -6.44 6.03 26.74
C LYS A 334 -5.16 6.57 27.40
N ASN A 335 -4.11 5.76 27.47
CA ASN A 335 -2.83 6.19 28.01
C ASN A 335 -2.10 7.17 27.08
N TYR A 336 -2.25 7.00 25.77
CA TYR A 336 -1.65 7.87 24.77
C TYR A 336 -2.19 9.29 24.85
N LEU A 337 -3.50 9.46 25.11
CA LEU A 337 -4.15 10.77 25.25
C LEU A 337 -3.72 11.59 26.49
N ARG A 338 -2.79 11.08 27.31
CA ARG A 338 -2.27 11.79 28.48
C ARG A 338 -1.20 12.83 28.12
N PHE A 339 -0.95 13.75 29.06
CA PHE A 339 -0.02 14.89 28.94
C PHE A 339 1.32 14.61 28.20
N PRO A 340 2.05 13.51 28.44
CA PRO A 340 3.36 13.30 27.80
C PRO A 340 3.33 13.27 26.26
N ASN A 341 2.20 12.92 25.65
CA ASN A 341 2.07 12.82 24.20
C ASN A 341 1.29 13.99 23.58
N LEU A 342 0.69 14.88 24.39
CA LEU A 342 -0.12 16.00 23.88
C LEU A 342 0.67 16.90 22.92
N LYS A 343 1.98 17.05 23.10
CA LYS A 343 2.84 17.81 22.18
C LYS A 343 2.75 17.31 20.73
N PHE A 344 2.66 16.00 20.51
CA PHE A 344 2.54 15.42 19.17
C PHE A 344 1.12 15.58 18.61
N ILE A 345 0.11 15.49 19.47
CA ILE A 345 -1.29 15.70 19.08
C ILE A 345 -1.51 17.17 18.69
N ILE A 346 -1.05 18.12 19.52
CA ILE A 346 -1.18 19.55 19.27
C ILE A 346 -0.45 19.95 17.99
N SER A 347 0.78 19.46 17.76
CA SER A 347 1.49 19.75 16.50
C SER A 347 0.74 19.24 15.28
N THR A 348 0.09 18.09 15.40
CA THR A 348 -0.70 17.50 14.31
C THR A 348 -1.99 18.26 14.07
N ILE A 349 -2.69 18.67 15.13
CA ILE A 349 -3.88 19.53 15.04
C ILE A 349 -3.53 20.84 14.31
N ALA A 350 -2.42 21.48 14.70
CA ALA A 350 -1.98 22.72 14.07
C ALA A 350 -1.72 22.53 12.57
N VAL A 351 -1.05 21.44 12.17
CA VAL A 351 -0.77 21.14 10.76
C VAL A 351 -2.05 20.80 9.99
N TYR A 352 -2.99 20.05 10.59
CA TYR A 352 -4.27 19.74 9.96
C TYR A 352 -5.06 21.02 9.66
N PHE A 353 -5.21 21.91 10.64
CA PHE A 353 -5.93 23.17 10.45
C PHE A 353 -5.20 24.14 9.52
N LEU A 354 -3.85 24.15 9.53
CA LEU A 354 -3.09 24.86 8.50
C LEU A 354 -3.48 24.36 7.10
N GLY A 355 -3.55 23.04 6.91
CA GLY A 355 -4.02 22.43 5.67
C GLY A 355 -5.44 22.84 5.31
N PHE A 356 -6.36 22.79 6.28
CA PHE A 356 -7.76 23.22 6.09
C PHE A 356 -7.87 24.67 5.60
N PHE A 357 -7.16 25.61 6.22
CA PHE A 357 -7.18 27.01 5.79
C PHE A 357 -6.50 27.21 4.42
N LEU A 358 -5.45 26.45 4.11
CA LEU A 358 -4.88 26.45 2.75
C LEU A 358 -5.88 25.91 1.73
N GLY A 359 -6.59 24.82 2.04
CA GLY A 359 -7.63 24.26 1.19
C GLY A 359 -8.75 25.25 0.88
N LEU A 360 -9.17 26.02 1.89
CA LEU A 360 -10.13 27.11 1.71
C LEU A 360 -9.67 28.15 0.68
N GLU A 361 -8.39 28.52 0.69
CA GLU A 361 -7.85 29.43 -0.33
C GLU A 361 -7.73 28.75 -1.70
N TYR A 362 -7.27 27.49 -1.75
CA TYR A 362 -7.18 26.72 -3.00
C TYR A 362 -8.54 26.42 -3.64
N SER A 363 -9.63 26.42 -2.87
CA SER A 363 -11.00 26.27 -3.41
C SER A 363 -11.40 27.36 -4.39
N LYS A 364 -10.72 28.52 -4.35
CA LYS A 364 -10.98 29.66 -5.25
C LYS A 364 -10.19 29.58 -6.55
N GLY A 365 -9.29 28.60 -6.69
CA GLY A 365 -8.40 28.44 -7.82
C GLY A 365 -8.65 27.16 -8.62
N PRO A 366 -7.70 26.75 -9.47
CA PRO A 366 -7.87 25.60 -10.38
C PRO A 366 -8.10 24.27 -9.64
N LEU A 367 -7.58 24.11 -8.41
CA LEU A 367 -7.87 22.93 -7.59
C LEU A 367 -9.35 22.86 -7.17
N GLY A 368 -9.96 24.00 -6.86
CA GLY A 368 -11.38 24.10 -6.57
C GLY A 368 -12.24 23.77 -7.78
N GLU A 369 -11.88 24.30 -8.96
CA GLU A 369 -12.54 23.97 -10.23
C GLU A 369 -12.50 22.46 -10.50
N LEU A 370 -11.32 21.86 -10.39
CA LEU A 370 -11.11 20.41 -10.54
C LEU A 370 -11.99 19.58 -9.61
N LEU A 371 -12.00 19.91 -8.32
CA LEU A 371 -12.79 19.18 -7.33
C LEU A 371 -14.30 19.44 -7.50
N SER A 372 -14.71 20.62 -7.97
CA SER A 372 -16.11 20.93 -8.24
C SER A 372 -16.70 20.04 -9.35
N ILE A 373 -15.90 19.68 -10.36
CA ILE A 373 -16.27 18.72 -11.40
C ILE A 373 -16.53 17.33 -10.77
N LEU A 374 -15.65 16.89 -9.88
CA LEU A 374 -15.78 15.59 -9.19
C LEU A 374 -16.96 15.55 -8.21
N LEU A 375 -17.33 16.68 -7.62
CA LEU A 375 -18.44 16.81 -6.67
C LEU A 375 -19.82 16.98 -7.37
N ARG A 376 -19.88 17.15 -8.70
CA ARG A 376 -21.12 17.26 -9.50
C ARG A 376 -21.39 16.02 -10.37
N PRO A 377 -21.66 14.85 -9.77
CA PRO A 377 -21.91 13.62 -10.53
C PRO A 377 -23.21 13.64 -11.36
N ARG A 378 -24.16 14.54 -11.05
CA ARG A 378 -25.46 14.65 -11.72
C ARG A 378 -25.37 15.17 -13.17
N GLU A 379 -24.35 15.95 -13.49
CA GLU A 379 -24.13 16.54 -14.82
C GLU A 379 -23.16 15.70 -15.68
N ALA A 380 -22.29 14.91 -15.03
CA ALA A 380 -21.30 14.03 -15.68
C ALA A 380 -21.84 12.64 -16.08
N GLY A 381 -23.16 12.40 -16.03
CA GLY A 381 -23.78 11.13 -16.40
C GLY A 381 -23.52 9.95 -15.43
N PHE A 382 -22.90 10.20 -14.27
CA PHE A 382 -22.69 9.20 -13.24
C PHE A 382 -23.94 9.06 -12.37
N ASN A 383 -24.77 8.06 -12.69
CA ASN A 383 -25.95 7.69 -11.89
C ASN A 383 -25.54 7.11 -10.52
N ILE A 384 -25.27 7.97 -9.54
CA ILE A 384 -24.97 7.60 -8.15
C ILE A 384 -26.24 7.18 -7.37
N GLN A 385 -27.43 7.31 -7.96
CA GLN A 385 -28.71 7.02 -7.29
C GLN A 385 -28.93 5.54 -6.90
N ASN A 386 -28.07 4.62 -7.33
CA ASN A 386 -28.26 3.18 -7.12
C ASN A 386 -27.20 2.51 -6.21
N PHE A 387 -26.52 3.25 -5.33
CA PHE A 387 -25.66 2.62 -4.33
C PHE A 387 -26.46 2.24 -3.08
N PRO A 388 -26.61 0.93 -2.74
CA PRO A 388 -27.22 0.55 -1.49
C PRO A 388 -26.32 0.96 -0.31
N CYS A 389 -26.77 1.96 0.44
CA CYS A 389 -26.08 2.62 1.55
C CYS A 389 -25.55 1.66 2.63
N PHE A 390 -26.14 0.46 2.77
CA PHE A 390 -25.76 -0.52 3.79
C PHE A 390 -24.41 -1.22 3.53
N TYR A 391 -23.86 -1.16 2.30
CA TYR A 391 -22.64 -1.89 1.94
C TYR A 391 -21.39 -1.02 1.76
N ALA A 392 -21.53 0.31 1.82
CA ALA A 392 -20.41 1.24 1.69
C ALA A 392 -19.54 1.35 2.95
N PHE A 393 -20.12 1.14 4.15
CA PHE A 393 -19.40 1.36 5.41
C PHE A 393 -18.18 0.45 5.57
N SER A 394 -18.23 -0.77 5.01
CA SER A 394 -17.17 -1.75 5.15
C SER A 394 -15.91 -1.31 4.38
N GLY A 395 -16.10 -0.73 3.19
CA GLY A 395 -15.02 -0.11 2.41
C GLY A 395 -14.48 1.16 3.08
N ILE A 396 -15.36 2.07 3.50
CA ILE A 396 -15.00 3.32 4.19
C ILE A 396 -14.20 3.05 5.47
N PHE A 397 -14.67 2.11 6.31
CA PHE A 397 -13.97 1.70 7.53
C PHE A 397 -12.57 1.17 7.22
N ALA A 398 -12.46 0.22 6.28
CA ALA A 398 -11.20 -0.40 5.93
C ALA A 398 -10.22 0.62 5.37
N HIS A 399 -10.69 1.53 4.51
CA HIS A 399 -9.91 2.62 3.94
C HIS A 399 -9.36 3.55 5.03
N ASN A 400 -10.23 4.15 5.85
CA ASN A 400 -9.81 5.15 6.85
C ASN A 400 -8.91 4.56 7.93
N TRP A 401 -9.16 3.30 8.30
CA TRP A 401 -8.29 2.59 9.24
C TRP A 401 -6.94 2.24 8.62
N LEU A 402 -6.92 1.77 7.37
CA LEU A 402 -5.68 1.50 6.63
C LEU A 402 -4.86 2.77 6.43
N VAL A 403 -5.44 3.86 5.91
CA VAL A 403 -4.77 5.16 5.73
C VAL A 403 -4.16 5.65 7.05
N SER A 404 -4.82 5.42 8.18
CA SER A 404 -4.28 5.72 9.51
C SER A 404 -3.06 4.88 9.87
N PHE A 405 -3.06 3.59 9.54
CA PHE A 405 -1.86 2.73 9.65
C PHE A 405 -0.72 3.22 8.76
N LEU A 406 -1.01 3.50 7.49
CA LEU A 406 -0.01 3.99 6.53
C LEU A 406 0.62 5.29 7.03
N THR A 407 -0.22 6.23 7.49
CA THR A 407 0.22 7.53 8.00
C THR A 407 1.08 7.38 9.26
N ALA A 408 0.65 6.57 10.22
CA ALA A 408 1.43 6.32 11.43
C ALA A 408 2.79 5.65 11.11
N PHE A 409 2.82 4.65 10.24
CA PHE A 409 4.06 3.94 9.92
C PHE A 409 4.97 4.67 8.94
N SER A 410 4.47 5.66 8.20
CA SER A 410 5.32 6.57 7.41
C SER A 410 6.36 7.30 8.27
N GLY A 411 6.11 7.43 9.57
CA GLY A 411 7.06 7.92 10.56
C GLY A 411 8.37 7.12 10.63
N ILE A 412 8.37 5.84 10.24
CA ILE A 412 9.60 5.01 10.19
C ILE A 412 10.61 5.57 9.19
N LEU A 413 10.12 6.20 8.11
CA LEU A 413 10.97 6.87 7.14
C LEU A 413 11.44 8.21 7.70
N TYR A 414 10.48 9.07 8.07
CA TYR A 414 10.77 10.41 8.58
C TYR A 414 9.53 11.03 9.26
N PHE A 415 9.73 11.79 10.34
CA PHE A 415 8.61 12.39 11.10
C PHE A 415 7.75 13.44 10.34
N PRO A 416 8.24 14.16 9.31
CA PRO A 416 7.42 15.06 8.51
C PRO A 416 6.49 14.36 7.53
N LEU A 417 6.72 13.09 7.16
CA LEU A 417 5.82 12.39 6.23
C LEU A 417 4.40 12.22 6.78
N PRO A 418 4.20 11.79 8.05
CA PRO A 418 2.87 11.81 8.67
C PRO A 418 2.23 13.21 8.63
N LEU A 419 3.01 14.26 8.94
CA LEU A 419 2.52 15.64 8.94
C LEU A 419 2.14 16.12 7.54
N ALA A 420 2.91 15.78 6.50
CA ALA A 420 2.59 16.11 5.13
C ALA A 420 1.28 15.44 4.69
N ASN A 421 1.09 14.15 5.01
CA ASN A 421 -0.17 13.48 4.72
C ASN A 421 -1.35 14.14 5.45
N CYS A 422 -1.15 14.52 6.71
CA CYS A 422 -2.16 15.21 7.51
C CYS A 422 -2.49 16.61 6.97
N LEU A 423 -1.48 17.36 6.51
CA LEU A 423 -1.66 18.64 5.83
C LEU A 423 -2.54 18.47 4.60
N PHE A 424 -2.26 17.49 3.74
CA PHE A 424 -3.05 17.27 2.51
C PHE A 424 -4.47 16.82 2.78
N ASN A 425 -4.68 15.98 3.80
CA ASN A 425 -6.04 15.64 4.23
C ASN A 425 -6.79 16.88 4.73
N GLY A 426 -6.10 17.78 5.45
CA GLY A 426 -6.64 19.09 5.81
C GLY A 426 -6.99 19.93 4.57
N VAL A 427 -6.09 20.02 3.58
CA VAL A 427 -6.32 20.74 2.31
C VAL A 427 -7.56 20.22 1.60
N LEU A 428 -7.72 18.90 1.45
CA LEU A 428 -8.89 18.32 0.78
C LEU A 428 -10.20 18.70 1.49
N VAL A 429 -10.26 18.54 2.81
CA VAL A 429 -11.45 18.89 3.61
C VAL A 429 -11.73 20.40 3.55
N GLY A 430 -10.69 21.22 3.62
CA GLY A 430 -10.80 22.68 3.48
C GLY A 430 -11.30 23.12 2.11
N THR A 431 -10.83 22.47 1.05
CA THR A 431 -11.30 22.75 -0.31
C THR A 431 -12.76 22.36 -0.47
N VAL A 432 -13.18 21.17 0.00
CA VAL A 432 -14.60 20.76 -0.01
C VAL A 432 -15.46 21.77 0.74
N PHE A 433 -15.02 22.23 1.92
CA PHE A 433 -15.73 23.26 2.68
C PHE A 433 -15.88 24.59 1.92
N GLY A 434 -14.90 24.97 1.10
CA GLY A 434 -14.99 26.17 0.25
C GLY A 434 -15.90 26.02 -0.98
N LEU A 435 -16.19 24.79 -1.40
CA LEU A 435 -16.99 24.49 -2.60
C LEU A 435 -18.49 24.29 -2.30
N VAL A 436 -18.86 23.96 -1.07
CA VAL A 436 -20.24 23.70 -0.65
C VAL A 436 -20.71 24.73 0.37
N SER A 437 -22.02 24.87 0.58
CA SER A 437 -22.47 25.80 1.62
C SER A 437 -22.11 25.28 3.03
N PRO A 438 -21.90 26.16 4.04
CA PRO A 438 -21.58 25.71 5.41
C PRO A 438 -22.62 24.75 5.98
N PHE A 439 -23.88 24.90 5.58
CA PHE A 439 -24.97 24.01 5.98
C PHE A 439 -24.85 22.64 5.32
N GLU A 440 -24.54 22.59 4.03
CA GLU A 440 -24.34 21.34 3.31
C GLU A 440 -23.15 20.56 3.88
N PHE A 441 -22.04 21.24 4.17
CA PHE A 441 -20.88 20.64 4.83
C PHE A 441 -21.24 20.09 6.22
N ALA A 442 -22.03 20.84 6.99
CA ALA A 442 -22.44 20.43 8.33
C ALA A 442 -23.30 19.16 8.35
N VAL A 443 -24.00 18.89 7.25
CA VAL A 443 -24.87 17.72 7.11
C VAL A 443 -24.10 16.55 6.48
N ALA A 444 -23.32 16.84 5.44
CA ALA A 444 -22.60 15.83 4.67
C ALA A 444 -21.38 15.31 5.42
N VAL A 445 -20.59 16.19 6.05
CA VAL A 445 -19.24 15.87 6.55
C VAL A 445 -19.18 15.78 8.06
N LEU A 446 -19.74 16.75 8.79
CA LEU A 446 -19.57 16.82 10.26
C LEU A 446 -20.05 15.57 11.02
N PRO A 447 -21.16 14.87 10.67
CA PRO A 447 -21.64 13.75 11.48
C PRO A 447 -20.60 12.64 11.67
N HIS A 448 -19.91 12.24 10.60
CA HIS A 448 -18.86 11.22 10.64
C HIS A 448 -17.48 11.85 10.89
N GLY A 449 -17.20 13.00 10.27
CA GLY A 449 -15.94 13.74 10.40
C GLY A 449 -15.58 14.13 11.83
N PHE A 450 -16.58 14.32 12.71
CA PHE A 450 -16.34 14.59 14.13
C PHE A 450 -15.60 13.45 14.86
N ILE A 451 -15.72 12.21 14.40
CA ILE A 451 -15.04 11.04 14.98
C ILE A 451 -13.78 10.71 14.17
N GLU A 452 -13.89 10.77 12.84
CA GLU A 452 -12.81 10.42 11.93
C GLU A 452 -11.59 11.32 12.05
N ILE A 453 -11.81 12.64 11.98
CA ILE A 453 -10.73 13.62 11.94
C ILE A 453 -9.89 13.53 13.23
N PRO A 454 -10.47 13.51 14.45
CA PRO A 454 -9.67 13.30 15.65
C PRO A 454 -8.93 11.95 15.67
N SER A 455 -9.56 10.87 15.18
CA SER A 455 -8.94 9.54 15.12
C SER A 455 -7.71 9.54 14.19
N PHE A 456 -7.83 10.18 13.02
CA PHE A 456 -6.75 10.34 12.06
C PHE A 456 -5.63 11.27 12.57
N ILE A 457 -5.98 12.34 13.28
CA ILE A 457 -5.00 13.22 13.96
C ILE A 457 -4.22 12.43 15.02
N ILE A 458 -4.87 11.58 15.81
CA ILE A 458 -4.19 10.71 16.78
C ILE A 458 -3.25 9.75 16.05
N ALA A 459 -3.72 9.08 14.99
CA ALA A 459 -2.89 8.18 14.18
C ALA A 459 -1.65 8.88 13.60
N THR A 460 -1.83 10.10 13.08
CA THR A 460 -0.73 10.91 12.56
C THR A 460 0.27 11.27 13.65
N SER A 461 -0.21 11.70 14.83
CA SER A 461 0.66 12.06 15.95
C SER A 461 1.53 10.89 16.44
N LEU A 462 1.04 9.65 16.34
CA LEU A 462 1.83 8.43 16.59
C LEU A 462 2.96 8.29 15.58
N GLY A 463 2.71 8.59 14.30
CA GLY A 463 3.74 8.58 13.28
C GLY A 463 4.81 9.65 13.49
N VAL A 464 4.41 10.85 13.91
CA VAL A 464 5.37 11.90 14.30
C VAL A 464 6.23 11.42 15.46
N LYS A 465 5.60 10.87 16.52
CA LYS A 465 6.32 10.31 17.66
C LYS A 465 7.29 9.20 17.22
N LEU A 466 6.84 8.27 16.39
CA LEU A 466 7.68 7.18 15.87
C LEU A 466 8.89 7.72 15.11
N GLY A 467 8.70 8.67 14.20
CA GLY A 467 9.81 9.27 13.45
C GLY A 467 10.80 10.02 14.32
N VAL A 468 10.33 10.75 15.34
CA VAL A 468 11.22 11.42 16.30
C VAL A 468 12.08 10.41 17.06
N TYR A 469 11.52 9.28 17.51
CA TYR A 469 12.28 8.25 18.21
C TYR A 469 13.20 7.45 17.29
N ILE A 470 12.81 7.20 16.03
CA ILE A 470 13.72 6.58 15.04
C ILE A 470 14.96 7.44 14.80
N LEU A 471 14.82 8.77 14.83
CA LEU A 471 15.92 9.71 14.65
C LEU A 471 16.77 9.89 15.90
N LEU A 472 16.13 10.08 17.06
CA LEU A 472 16.80 10.54 18.29
C LEU A 472 17.09 9.43 19.31
N ASP A 473 16.33 8.34 19.33
CA ASP A 473 16.45 7.28 20.33
C ASP A 473 15.99 5.91 19.77
N LYS A 474 16.86 5.32 18.93
CA LYS A 474 16.59 4.08 18.18
C LYS A 474 16.32 2.88 19.08
N GLU A 475 16.86 2.85 20.29
CA GLU A 475 16.65 1.75 21.24
C GLU A 475 15.22 1.74 21.76
N LYS A 476 14.61 2.92 21.96
CA LYS A 476 13.21 3.05 22.35
C LYS A 476 12.24 2.95 21.18
N ALA A 477 12.70 3.04 19.94
CA ALA A 477 11.83 2.97 18.76
C ALA A 477 10.96 1.71 18.74
N GLY A 478 11.49 0.53 19.10
CA GLY A 478 10.70 -0.70 19.16
C GLY A 478 9.56 -0.68 20.19
N VAL A 479 9.75 0.03 21.32
CA VAL A 479 8.71 0.26 22.33
C VAL A 479 7.64 1.22 21.80
N VAL A 480 8.06 2.29 21.12
CA VAL A 480 7.14 3.25 20.49
C VAL A 480 6.34 2.58 19.37
N SER A 481 6.96 1.76 18.52
CA SER A 481 6.24 1.00 17.48
C SER A 481 5.20 0.06 18.07
N ARG A 482 5.48 -0.53 19.24
CA ARG A 482 4.48 -1.32 19.97
C ARG A 482 3.29 -0.48 20.40
N GLU A 483 3.54 0.69 20.99
CA GLU A 483 2.49 1.65 21.36
C GLU A 483 1.65 2.06 20.12
N VAL A 484 2.31 2.42 19.01
CA VAL A 484 1.67 2.77 17.73
C VAL A 484 0.67 1.70 17.31
N ILE A 485 1.09 0.43 17.26
CA ILE A 485 0.23 -0.70 16.86
C ILE A 485 -0.99 -0.83 17.77
N TYR A 486 -0.80 -0.82 19.09
CA TYR A 486 -1.92 -0.99 20.01
C TYR A 486 -2.87 0.20 19.98
N VAL A 487 -2.37 1.44 19.87
CA VAL A 487 -3.26 2.61 19.75
C VAL A 487 -4.06 2.54 18.44
N LEU A 488 -3.45 2.16 17.31
CA LEU A 488 -4.17 2.00 16.03
C LEU A 488 -5.23 0.90 16.08
N ILE A 489 -4.96 -0.22 16.78
CA ILE A 489 -5.98 -1.23 17.08
C ILE A 489 -7.11 -0.63 17.93
N GLY A 490 -6.77 0.19 18.92
CA GLY A 490 -7.73 0.91 19.76
C GLY A 490 -8.58 1.93 19.01
N LEU A 491 -8.10 2.46 17.88
CA LEU A 491 -8.85 3.39 17.02
C LEU A 491 -9.85 2.69 16.09
N ALA A 492 -9.74 1.36 15.89
CA ALA A 492 -10.62 0.62 14.99
C ALA A 492 -12.12 0.81 15.28
N PRO A 493 -12.61 0.77 16.54
CA PRO A 493 -14.01 1.02 16.84
C PRO A 493 -14.49 2.42 16.46
N PHE A 494 -13.62 3.43 16.53
CA PHE A 494 -13.96 4.81 16.19
C PHE A 494 -14.12 4.98 14.68
N PHE A 495 -13.22 4.40 13.88
CA PHE A 495 -13.40 4.37 12.42
C PHE A 495 -14.64 3.57 12.01
N LEU A 496 -14.95 2.47 12.70
CA LEU A 496 -16.17 1.71 12.43
C LEU A 496 -17.42 2.55 12.70
N ILE A 497 -17.47 3.27 13.83
CA ILE A 497 -18.58 4.17 14.14
C ILE A 497 -18.68 5.28 13.08
N SER A 498 -17.56 5.91 12.71
CA SER A 498 -17.53 6.94 11.66
C SER A 498 -18.11 6.43 10.35
N ALA A 499 -17.63 5.27 9.87
CA ALA A 499 -18.07 4.67 8.62
C ALA A 499 -19.56 4.27 8.66
N LEU A 500 -20.07 3.82 9.81
CA LEU A 500 -21.50 3.55 9.98
C LEU A 500 -22.33 4.84 9.90
N ILE A 501 -21.86 5.94 10.48
CA ILE A 501 -22.52 7.25 10.36
C ILE A 501 -22.50 7.71 8.91
N GLU A 502 -21.36 7.63 8.24
CA GLU A 502 -21.19 8.06 6.85
C GLU A 502 -22.05 7.27 5.87
N ALA A 503 -22.08 5.94 6.02
CA ALA A 503 -22.81 5.09 5.09
C ALA A 503 -24.32 5.07 5.38
N LEU A 504 -24.75 5.17 6.65
CA LEU A 504 -26.16 4.99 7.01
C LEU A 504 -26.88 6.31 7.30
N LEU A 505 -26.26 7.21 8.07
CA LEU A 505 -26.90 8.44 8.53
C LEU A 505 -26.75 9.58 7.53
N THR A 506 -25.55 9.80 6.98
CA THR A 506 -25.31 10.91 6.05
C THR A 506 -26.27 10.91 4.84
N PRO A 507 -26.50 9.79 4.11
CA PRO A 507 -27.39 9.79 2.96
C PRO A 507 -28.86 10.04 3.36
N LEU A 508 -29.26 9.53 4.54
CA LEU A 508 -30.60 9.74 5.07
C LEU A 508 -30.85 11.21 5.44
N LEU A 509 -29.86 11.88 6.03
CA LEU A 509 -29.92 13.31 6.32
C LEU A 509 -29.98 14.13 5.03
N LEU A 510 -29.13 13.83 4.05
CA LEU A 510 -29.13 14.52 2.76
C LEU A 510 -30.47 14.39 2.03
N LYS A 511 -31.06 13.19 2.04
CA LYS A 511 -32.39 12.93 1.45
C LYS A 511 -33.50 13.66 2.18
N PHE A 512 -33.51 13.65 3.51
CA PHE A 512 -34.51 14.36 4.31
C PHE A 512 -34.49 15.87 4.03
N MET A 513 -33.32 16.40 3.71
CA MET A 513 -33.09 17.83 3.46
C MET A 513 -33.25 18.24 2.00
N GLY A 514 -33.64 17.31 1.11
CA GLY A 514 -33.84 17.58 -0.31
C GLY A 514 -32.55 17.85 -1.09
N MET A 515 -31.40 17.48 -0.53
CA MET A 515 -30.08 17.67 -1.14
C MET A 515 -29.63 16.45 -1.98
N MET A 516 -30.34 15.34 -1.86
CA MET A 516 -30.18 14.09 -2.62
C MET A 516 -31.55 13.53 -2.92
#